data_AF-A0A2M8SBG0-F1
#
_entry.id   AF-A0A2M8SBG0-F1
#
_cell.length_a   1.000
_cell.length_b   1.000
_cell.length_c   1.000
_cell.angle_alpha   90.00
_cell.angle_beta   90.00
_cell.angle_gamma   90.00
#
_symmetry.space_group_name_H-M   'P 1'
#
loop_
_entity.id
_entity.type
_entity.pdbx_description
1 polymer ?
#
loop_
_entity_poly.entity_id
_entity_poly.type
_entity_poly.pdbx_seq_one_letter_code
_entity_poly.pdbx_strand_id
1 'polypeptide(L)'
;MNSLPQWTAELTDTFVTGEDQLGVEGAAQGYQQWLIPGIITTTDRARYYSFYAWVLHRFINLPDSSRLLKDFRGSFYKRHEVALILGAFSHHKDREIIGGLVGSGINNFKVRRWWKADDPVSLDVDYFVNKLGGFGQYYLTAMQAMGIVGTNEHPTWVYPLTPRGEALAQAYQQSISQSTYAQKLA
;
A
#
# COMPACT_ATOMS: atom_id res chain seq x y z
N MET A 1 -10.60 40.54 -36.24
CA MET A 1 -11.53 39.50 -35.75
C MET A 1 -10.86 38.83 -34.55
N ASN A 2 -11.41 39.01 -33.35
CA ASN A 2 -10.88 38.41 -32.12
C ASN A 2 -11.35 36.96 -32.02
N SER A 3 -10.46 36.00 -32.26
CA SER A 3 -10.69 34.57 -32.06
C SER A 3 -10.32 34.17 -30.63
N LEU A 4 -11.05 34.70 -29.64
CA LEU A 4 -10.96 34.19 -28.28
C LEU A 4 -11.92 33.00 -28.13
N PRO A 5 -11.52 31.93 -27.42
CA PRO A 5 -12.38 30.78 -27.19
C PRO A 5 -13.66 31.23 -26.46
N GLN A 6 -14.82 30.89 -27.03
CA GLN A 6 -16.11 31.06 -26.37
C GLN A 6 -16.41 29.79 -25.58
N TRP A 7 -16.40 29.88 -24.26
CA TRP A 7 -16.89 28.81 -23.40
C TRP A 7 -18.39 28.63 -23.68
N THR A 8 -18.76 27.51 -24.28
CA THR A 8 -20.16 27.19 -24.63
C THR A 8 -20.96 26.78 -23.40
N ALA A 9 -22.29 26.78 -23.54
CA ALA A 9 -23.23 26.31 -22.52
C ALA A 9 -22.93 24.86 -22.11
N GLU A 10 -23.26 24.56 -20.85
CA GLU A 10 -23.09 23.24 -20.22
C GLU A 10 -23.80 22.15 -21.06
N LEU A 11 -23.02 21.18 -21.56
CA LEU A 11 -23.50 20.17 -22.52
C LEU A 11 -24.16 18.95 -21.86
N THR A 12 -24.02 18.79 -20.54
CA THR A 12 -24.53 17.62 -19.82
C THR A 12 -24.97 17.97 -18.41
N ASP A 13 -26.14 17.48 -18.01
CA ASP A 13 -26.71 17.62 -16.66
C ASP A 13 -25.99 16.72 -15.63
N THR A 14 -25.02 15.91 -16.09
CA THR A 14 -24.31 14.91 -15.29
C THR A 14 -22.86 15.34 -15.09
N PHE A 15 -22.55 15.88 -13.91
CA PHE A 15 -21.16 16.08 -13.50
C PHE A 15 -20.52 14.73 -13.17
N VAL A 16 -19.79 14.17 -14.14
CA VAL A 16 -18.79 13.15 -13.81
C VAL A 16 -17.58 13.89 -13.25
N THR A 17 -17.34 13.70 -11.95
CA THR A 17 -16.08 14.09 -11.32
C THR A 17 -14.98 13.20 -11.88
N GLY A 18 -14.36 13.61 -12.98
CA GLY A 18 -13.05 13.17 -13.40
C GLY A 18 -12.04 14.23 -12.95
N GLU A 19 -10.95 13.82 -12.30
CA GLU A 19 -9.87 14.77 -11.94
C GLU A 19 -9.06 15.23 -13.17
N ASP A 20 -9.26 14.58 -14.33
CA ASP A 20 -8.40 14.75 -15.50
C ASP A 20 -9.12 14.75 -16.87
N GLN A 21 -10.12 15.61 -17.09
CA GLN A 21 -10.84 15.70 -18.38
C GLN A 21 -9.93 16.07 -19.57
N LEU A 22 -8.79 16.71 -19.30
CA LEU A 22 -7.83 17.14 -20.32
C LEU A 22 -6.65 16.17 -20.49
N GLY A 23 -6.55 15.10 -19.70
CA GLY A 23 -5.43 14.15 -19.75
C GLY A 23 -4.09 14.73 -19.25
N VAL A 24 -4.12 15.90 -18.62
CA VAL A 24 -2.94 16.63 -18.14
C VAL A 24 -2.34 15.91 -16.92
N GLU A 25 -3.19 15.37 -16.05
CA GLU A 25 -2.72 14.60 -14.89
C GLU A 25 -2.00 13.33 -15.34
N GLY A 26 -2.57 12.58 -16.30
CA GLY A 26 -1.91 11.42 -16.88
C GLY A 26 -0.55 11.73 -17.51
N ALA A 27 -0.44 12.85 -18.22
CA ALA A 27 0.84 13.31 -18.78
C ALA A 27 1.85 13.67 -17.67
N ALA A 28 1.42 14.41 -16.64
CA ALA A 28 2.26 14.78 -15.51
C ALA A 28 2.75 13.55 -14.72
N GLN A 29 1.86 12.58 -14.46
CA GLN A 29 2.20 11.30 -13.84
C GLN A 29 3.23 10.53 -14.68
N GLY A 30 3.09 10.54 -16.01
CA GLY A 30 4.06 9.94 -16.93
C GLY A 30 5.46 10.57 -16.82
N TYR A 31 5.56 11.90 -16.85
CA TYR A 31 6.83 12.59 -16.66
C TYR A 31 7.44 12.36 -15.27
N GLN A 32 6.61 12.40 -14.22
CA GLN A 32 7.05 12.10 -12.86
C GLN A 32 7.65 10.70 -12.76
N GLN A 33 6.99 9.71 -13.34
CA GLN A 33 7.45 8.33 -13.32
C GLN A 33 8.72 8.12 -14.15
N TRP A 34 8.94 8.92 -15.18
CA TRP A 34 10.18 8.92 -15.95
C TRP A 34 11.34 9.58 -15.19
N LEU A 35 11.11 10.73 -14.56
CA LEU A 35 12.14 11.49 -13.83
C LEU A 35 12.52 10.83 -12.50
N ILE A 36 11.52 10.34 -11.77
CA ILE A 36 11.66 9.82 -10.40
C ILE A 36 10.87 8.52 -10.25
N PRO A 37 11.32 7.42 -10.88
CA PRO A 37 10.59 6.16 -10.87
C PRO A 37 10.25 5.68 -9.45
N GLY A 38 8.96 5.50 -9.18
CA GLY A 38 8.47 4.98 -7.92
C GLY A 38 8.44 6.00 -6.78
N ILE A 39 8.54 7.30 -7.07
CA ILE A 39 8.04 8.34 -6.19
C ILE A 39 6.74 8.85 -6.80
N ILE A 40 5.60 8.47 -6.24
CA ILE A 40 4.27 8.93 -6.66
C ILE A 40 3.61 9.76 -5.56
N THR A 41 2.68 10.62 -5.93
CA THR A 41 2.00 11.57 -5.02
C THR A 41 1.12 10.90 -3.96
N THR A 42 0.76 9.63 -4.15
CA THR A 42 -0.09 8.85 -3.26
C THR A 42 0.69 7.96 -2.28
N THR A 43 2.02 8.01 -2.32
CA THR A 43 2.90 7.15 -1.51
C THR A 43 3.59 7.97 -0.42
N ASP A 44 2.83 8.31 0.62
CA ASP A 44 3.27 9.25 1.67
C ASP A 44 4.53 8.81 2.45
N ARG A 45 4.90 7.51 2.41
CA ARG A 45 5.93 6.95 3.30
C ARG A 45 6.81 5.92 2.58
N ALA A 46 8.02 6.34 2.23
CA ALA A 46 9.05 5.46 1.65
C ALA A 46 9.34 4.20 2.50
N ARG A 47 9.18 4.28 3.83
CA ARG A 47 9.42 3.12 4.73
C ARG A 47 8.54 1.91 4.39
N TYR A 48 7.35 2.10 3.81
CA TYR A 48 6.48 0.97 3.50
C TYR A 48 6.96 0.14 2.30
N TYR A 49 7.86 0.67 1.45
CA TYR A 49 8.54 -0.16 0.46
C TYR A 49 9.25 -1.34 1.09
N SER A 50 9.99 -1.08 2.18
CA SER A 50 10.70 -2.13 2.91
C SER A 50 9.76 -3.08 3.65
N PHE A 51 8.66 -2.56 4.21
CA PHE A 51 7.63 -3.38 4.83
C PHE A 51 6.95 -4.32 3.84
N TYR A 52 6.50 -3.84 2.68
CA TYR A 52 5.83 -4.71 1.70
C TYR A 52 6.78 -5.70 1.05
N ALA A 53 8.03 -5.31 0.79
CA ALA A 53 9.06 -6.26 0.36
C ALA A 53 9.21 -7.38 1.39
N TRP A 54 9.26 -7.03 2.68
CA TRP A 54 9.33 -8.00 3.76
C TRP A 54 8.10 -8.92 3.86
N VAL A 55 6.88 -8.40 3.74
CA VAL A 55 5.66 -9.23 3.77
C VAL A 55 5.63 -10.22 2.60
N LEU A 56 6.01 -9.78 1.39
CA LEU A 56 6.15 -10.67 0.23
C LEU A 56 7.23 -11.74 0.47
N HIS A 57 8.40 -11.33 0.95
CA HIS A 57 9.52 -12.24 1.24
C HIS A 57 9.09 -13.32 2.24
N ARG A 58 8.39 -12.93 3.32
CA ARG A 58 7.85 -13.86 4.31
C ARG A 58 6.91 -14.86 3.64
N PHE A 59 5.92 -14.38 2.88
CA PHE A 59 4.97 -15.27 2.21
C PHE A 59 5.66 -16.28 1.29
N ILE A 60 6.61 -15.84 0.48
CA ILE A 60 7.30 -16.67 -0.54
C ILE A 60 8.18 -17.75 0.10
N ASN A 61 8.76 -17.45 1.27
CA ASN A 61 9.74 -18.30 1.96
C ASN A 61 9.15 -19.15 3.10
N LEU A 62 7.83 -19.11 3.32
CA LEU A 62 7.20 -20.07 4.23
C LEU A 62 7.31 -21.49 3.67
N PRO A 63 7.60 -22.51 4.51
CA PRO A 63 7.70 -23.90 4.07
C PRO A 63 6.46 -24.38 3.31
N ASP A 64 5.28 -24.02 3.81
CA ASP A 64 3.98 -24.43 3.23
C ASP A 64 3.34 -23.33 2.36
N SER A 65 4.16 -22.43 1.81
CA SER A 65 3.65 -21.37 0.94
C SER A 65 3.04 -21.93 -0.34
N SER A 66 1.78 -21.61 -0.60
CA SER A 66 1.14 -21.93 -1.89
C SER A 66 1.70 -21.12 -3.06
N ARG A 67 2.36 -19.99 -2.76
CA ARG A 67 2.81 -18.98 -3.74
C ARG A 67 1.70 -18.43 -4.65
N LEU A 68 0.43 -18.65 -4.29
CA LEU A 68 -0.72 -18.14 -5.02
C LEU A 68 -1.13 -16.75 -4.51
N LEU A 69 -1.42 -15.85 -5.44
CA LEU A 69 -1.87 -14.49 -5.14
C LEU A 69 -3.16 -14.48 -4.30
N LYS A 70 -4.04 -15.47 -4.49
CA LYS A 70 -5.30 -15.60 -3.73
C LYS A 70 -5.06 -15.81 -2.23
N ASP A 71 -4.00 -16.54 -1.87
CA ASP A 71 -3.68 -16.89 -0.48
C ASP A 71 -2.84 -15.78 0.16
N PHE A 72 -2.00 -15.11 -0.65
CA PHE A 72 -1.33 -13.88 -0.25
C PHE A 72 -2.32 -12.77 0.13
N ARG A 73 -3.25 -12.42 -0.79
CA ARG A 73 -4.24 -11.35 -0.61
C ARG A 73 -5.33 -11.65 0.43
N GLY A 74 -5.31 -12.86 1.00
CA GLY A 74 -6.24 -13.28 2.05
C GLY A 74 -5.81 -12.79 3.42
N SER A 75 -5.92 -13.66 4.41
CA SER A 75 -5.58 -13.34 5.80
C SER A 75 -4.09 -13.08 6.01
N PHE A 76 -3.20 -13.66 5.18
CA PHE A 76 -1.75 -13.51 5.35
C PHE A 76 -1.31 -12.05 5.28
N TYR A 77 -1.53 -11.40 4.14
CA TYR A 77 -1.14 -10.00 3.93
C TYR A 77 -1.86 -9.05 4.89
N LYS A 78 -3.19 -9.21 5.01
CA LYS A 78 -4.06 -8.37 5.84
C LYS A 78 -3.58 -8.31 7.29
N ARG A 79 -3.22 -9.45 7.89
CA ARG A 79 -2.77 -9.49 9.29
C ARG A 79 -1.52 -8.65 9.54
N HIS A 80 -0.57 -8.63 8.60
CA HIS A 80 0.66 -7.86 8.75
C HIS A 80 0.40 -6.35 8.59
N GLU A 81 -0.41 -5.95 7.61
CA GLU A 81 -0.75 -4.54 7.39
C GLU A 81 -1.59 -3.98 8.55
N VAL A 82 -2.57 -4.74 9.04
CA VAL A 82 -3.38 -4.35 10.20
C VAL A 82 -2.51 -4.25 11.46
N ALA A 83 -1.56 -5.17 11.68
CA ALA A 83 -0.64 -5.10 12.80
C ALA A 83 0.24 -3.83 12.75
N LEU A 84 0.74 -3.47 11.56
CA LEU A 84 1.48 -2.22 11.36
C LEU A 84 0.62 -1.00 11.69
N ILE A 85 -0.62 -0.98 11.22
CA ILE A 85 -1.56 0.11 11.45
C ILE A 85 -1.86 0.24 12.95
N LEU A 86 -2.26 -0.85 13.61
CA LEU A 86 -2.56 -0.86 15.04
C LEU A 86 -1.35 -0.48 15.89
N GLY A 87 -0.16 -0.99 15.57
CA GLY A 87 1.08 -0.65 16.25
C GLY A 87 1.41 0.84 16.15
N ALA A 88 1.28 1.42 14.95
CA ALA A 88 1.49 2.85 14.74
C ALA A 88 0.52 3.70 15.58
N PHE A 89 -0.78 3.39 15.52
CA PHE A 89 -1.82 4.09 16.29
C PHE A 89 -1.64 3.94 17.80
N SER A 90 -1.30 2.74 18.28
CA SER A 90 -1.03 2.48 19.70
C SER A 90 0.13 3.33 20.23
N HIS A 91 1.21 3.44 19.47
CA HIS A 91 2.36 4.28 19.81
C HIS A 91 2.00 5.78 19.91
N HIS A 92 0.95 6.22 19.21
CA HIS A 92 0.50 7.62 19.20
C HIS A 92 -0.82 7.84 19.95
N LYS A 93 -1.26 6.88 20.78
CA LYS A 93 -2.56 6.97 21.48
C LYS A 93 -2.71 8.23 22.34
N ASP A 94 -1.60 8.69 22.94
CA ASP A 94 -1.51 9.88 23.79
C ASP A 94 -0.74 11.02 23.10
N ARG A 95 -0.56 10.95 21.78
CA ARG A 95 0.21 11.93 20.99
C ARG A 95 -0.66 12.53 19.88
N GLU A 96 -0.08 13.42 19.08
CA GLU A 96 -0.73 13.95 17.89
C GLU A 96 -1.15 12.85 16.90
N ILE A 97 -2.22 13.12 16.15
CA ILE A 97 -2.76 12.19 15.16
C ILE A 97 -1.71 11.95 14.06
N ILE A 98 -1.44 10.68 13.76
CA ILE A 98 -0.57 10.30 12.65
C ILE A 98 -1.29 10.52 11.33
N GLY A 99 -0.75 11.39 10.48
CA GLY A 99 -1.12 11.50 9.07
C GLY A 99 -0.28 10.61 8.14
N GLY A 100 -0.87 10.18 7.02
CA GLY A 100 -0.17 9.47 5.94
C GLY A 100 0.23 8.03 6.26
N LEU A 101 -0.42 7.39 7.24
CA LEU A 101 -0.34 5.94 7.42
C LEU A 101 -1.23 5.26 6.38
N VAL A 102 -0.87 4.06 5.90
CA VAL A 102 -1.74 3.35 4.96
C VAL A 102 -3.09 3.11 5.59
N GLY A 103 -4.15 3.49 4.89
CA GLY A 103 -5.51 3.44 5.42
C GLY A 103 -5.80 4.51 6.48
N SER A 104 -5.00 5.58 6.62
CA SER A 104 -5.22 6.65 7.61
C SER A 104 -6.22 7.73 7.21
N GLY A 105 -6.81 7.66 6.01
CA GLY A 105 -7.95 8.47 5.60
C GLY A 105 -9.22 8.17 6.43
N ILE A 106 -10.42 8.21 5.83
CA ILE A 106 -11.73 7.95 6.47
C ILE A 106 -11.76 6.75 7.46
N ASN A 107 -10.84 5.80 7.32
CA ASN A 107 -10.66 4.64 8.19
C ASN A 107 -9.95 4.90 9.55
N ASN A 108 -9.48 6.11 9.87
CA ASN A 108 -8.93 6.45 11.21
C ASN A 108 -9.91 6.10 12.34
N PHE A 109 -11.22 6.32 12.10
CA PHE A 109 -12.29 5.93 13.01
C PHE A 109 -12.41 4.41 13.22
N LYS A 110 -12.17 3.61 12.17
CA LYS A 110 -12.24 2.14 12.26
C LYS A 110 -11.12 1.58 13.12
N VAL A 111 -9.90 2.10 12.96
CA VAL A 111 -8.75 1.66 13.78
C VAL A 111 -8.97 1.99 15.25
N ARG A 112 -9.44 3.21 15.56
CA ARG A 112 -9.83 3.59 16.93
C ARG A 112 -10.91 2.69 17.50
N ARG A 113 -11.85 2.22 16.67
CA ARG A 113 -12.89 1.27 17.08
C ARG A 113 -12.32 -0.12 17.34
N TRP A 114 -11.46 -0.66 16.47
CA TRP A 114 -10.81 -1.96 16.67
C TRP A 114 -10.00 -1.99 17.97
N TRP A 115 -9.26 -0.91 18.26
CA TRP A 115 -8.51 -0.78 19.51
C TRP A 115 -9.40 -0.82 20.76
N LYS A 116 -10.62 -0.27 20.68
CA LYS A 116 -11.54 -0.20 21.82
C LYS A 116 -12.42 -1.44 21.97
N ALA A 117 -12.43 -2.33 20.98
CA ALA A 117 -13.41 -3.41 20.89
C ALA A 117 -12.97 -4.70 21.58
N ASP A 118 -11.67 -5.02 21.60
CA ASP A 118 -11.15 -6.30 22.08
C ASP A 118 -9.74 -6.20 22.70
N ASP A 119 -9.41 -7.11 23.62
CA ASP A 119 -8.04 -7.42 24.07
C ASP A 119 -7.88 -8.96 24.19
N PRO A 120 -7.15 -9.63 23.26
CA PRO A 120 -6.39 -9.06 22.15
C PRO A 120 -7.25 -8.63 20.94
N VAL A 121 -6.85 -7.55 20.26
CA VAL A 121 -7.51 -7.06 19.03
C VAL A 121 -7.37 -8.07 17.89
N SER A 122 -8.48 -8.40 17.22
CA SER A 122 -8.45 -9.22 16.00
C SER A 122 -7.71 -8.52 14.86
N LEU A 123 -6.80 -9.23 14.20
CA LEU A 123 -6.11 -8.78 12.98
C LEU A 123 -6.91 -9.09 11.70
N ASP A 124 -8.03 -9.81 11.82
CA ASP A 124 -8.89 -10.16 10.69
C ASP A 124 -10.06 -9.18 10.58
N VAL A 125 -9.75 -7.98 10.10
CA VAL A 125 -10.69 -6.86 9.99
C VAL A 125 -10.72 -6.29 8.57
N ASP A 126 -11.85 -5.75 8.16
CA ASP A 126 -11.99 -5.08 6.87
C ASP A 126 -11.58 -3.61 6.98
N TYR A 127 -10.35 -3.34 6.55
CA TYR A 127 -9.71 -2.03 6.65
C TYR A 127 -9.55 -1.30 5.32
N PHE A 128 -9.64 -2.02 4.20
CA PHE A 128 -9.37 -1.48 2.86
C PHE A 128 -10.26 -2.14 1.80
N VAL A 129 -10.69 -1.37 0.79
CA VAL A 129 -11.55 -1.89 -0.30
C VAL A 129 -10.72 -2.73 -1.28
N ASN A 130 -9.51 -2.28 -1.62
CA ASN A 130 -8.57 -3.04 -2.43
C ASN A 130 -8.13 -4.30 -1.66
N LYS A 131 -8.27 -5.48 -2.27
CA LYS A 131 -7.93 -6.78 -1.66
C LYS A 131 -6.43 -6.95 -1.40
N LEU A 132 -5.59 -6.17 -2.08
CA LEU A 132 -4.15 -6.09 -1.81
C LEU A 132 -3.80 -4.90 -0.90
N GLY A 133 -4.78 -4.30 -0.23
CA GLY A 133 -4.60 -3.18 0.69
C GLY A 133 -3.80 -2.02 0.10
N GLY A 134 -2.97 -1.39 0.93
CA GLY A 134 -2.08 -0.32 0.47
C GLY A 134 -1.03 -0.80 -0.52
N PHE A 135 -0.57 -2.05 -0.41
CA PHE A 135 0.37 -2.63 -1.36
C PHE A 135 -0.18 -2.53 -2.78
N GLY A 136 -1.37 -3.05 -3.05
CA GLY A 136 -1.96 -3.00 -4.38
C GLY A 136 -2.41 -1.60 -4.80
N GLN A 137 -2.86 -0.77 -3.86
CA GLN A 137 -3.40 0.54 -4.18
C GLN A 137 -2.32 1.59 -4.47
N TYR A 138 -1.22 1.59 -3.71
CA TYR A 138 -0.25 2.69 -3.71
C TYR A 138 1.19 2.24 -3.99
N TYR A 139 1.56 0.99 -3.69
CA TYR A 139 2.98 0.60 -3.68
C TYR A 139 3.38 -0.34 -4.80
N LEU A 140 2.51 -1.22 -5.30
CA LEU A 140 2.87 -2.29 -6.25
C LEU A 140 3.53 -1.73 -7.52
N THR A 141 2.87 -0.81 -8.22
CA THR A 141 3.40 -0.23 -9.46
C THR A 141 4.70 0.54 -9.22
N ALA A 142 4.78 1.29 -8.11
CA ALA A 142 5.99 2.01 -7.73
C ALA A 142 7.16 1.05 -7.41
N MET A 143 6.89 -0.04 -6.70
CA MET A 143 7.86 -1.08 -6.39
C MET A 143 8.32 -1.82 -7.65
N GLN A 144 7.44 -2.04 -8.62
CA GLN A 144 7.81 -2.61 -9.91
C GLN A 144 8.73 -1.68 -10.69
N ALA A 145 8.41 -0.40 -10.75
CA ALA A 145 9.25 0.58 -11.43
C ALA A 145 10.63 0.77 -10.77
N MET A 146 10.73 0.62 -9.44
CA MET A 146 12.01 0.65 -8.73
C MET A 146 12.78 -0.67 -8.80
N GLY A 147 12.25 -1.69 -9.49
CA GLY A 147 12.85 -3.01 -9.58
C GLY A 147 12.97 -3.69 -8.22
N ILE A 148 12.01 -3.49 -7.31
CA ILE A 148 11.90 -4.17 -6.02
C ILE A 148 11.03 -5.42 -6.18
N VAL A 149 9.94 -5.29 -6.92
CA VAL A 149 8.96 -6.35 -7.20
C VAL A 149 8.94 -6.63 -8.69
N GLY A 150 8.91 -7.89 -9.09
CA GLY A 150 8.78 -8.26 -10.49
C GLY A 150 7.32 -8.35 -10.95
N THR A 151 7.14 -8.60 -12.24
CA THR A 151 5.86 -9.05 -12.77
C THR A 151 5.67 -10.52 -12.44
N ASN A 152 4.44 -10.91 -12.10
CA ASN A 152 4.10 -12.32 -11.94
C ASN A 152 4.11 -13.03 -13.30
N GLU A 153 4.76 -14.19 -13.36
CA GLU A 153 4.83 -15.01 -14.59
C GLU A 153 3.45 -15.56 -14.98
N HIS A 154 2.58 -15.78 -14.00
CA HIS A 154 1.19 -16.19 -14.19
C HIS A 154 0.25 -15.33 -13.33
N PRO A 155 -0.95 -14.94 -13.82
CA PRO A 155 -1.89 -14.07 -13.09
C PRO A 155 -2.30 -14.56 -11.69
N THR A 156 -2.22 -15.88 -11.47
CA THR A 156 -2.57 -16.50 -10.18
C THR A 156 -1.41 -16.56 -9.20
N TRP A 157 -0.18 -16.30 -9.63
CA TRP A 157 1.02 -16.36 -8.79
C TRP A 157 1.25 -15.03 -8.08
N VAL A 158 1.80 -15.11 -6.88
CA VAL A 158 2.24 -13.93 -6.13
C VAL A 158 3.37 -13.23 -6.88
N TYR A 159 3.47 -11.90 -6.72
CA TYR A 159 4.54 -11.13 -7.32
C TYR A 159 5.91 -11.56 -6.78
N PRO A 160 6.90 -11.87 -7.64
CA PRO A 160 8.23 -12.22 -7.18
C PRO A 160 8.97 -10.98 -6.65
N LEU A 161 9.92 -11.19 -5.74
CA LEU A 161 10.91 -10.16 -5.41
C LEU A 161 12.09 -10.25 -6.38
N THR A 162 12.67 -9.10 -6.69
CA THR A 162 13.98 -9.05 -7.34
C THR A 162 15.08 -9.24 -6.28
N PRO A 163 16.35 -9.43 -6.66
CA PRO A 163 17.46 -9.44 -5.69
C PRO A 163 17.51 -8.16 -4.84
N ARG A 164 17.15 -7.01 -5.41
CA ARG A 164 17.03 -5.74 -4.68
C ARG A 164 15.90 -5.79 -3.66
N GLY A 165 14.75 -6.34 -4.03
CA GLY A 165 13.62 -6.51 -3.12
C GLY A 165 13.90 -7.47 -1.98
N GLU A 166 14.61 -8.57 -2.24
CA GLU A 166 15.05 -9.51 -1.21
C GLU A 166 16.02 -8.85 -0.22
N ALA A 167 17.02 -8.11 -0.70
CA ALA A 167 17.94 -7.37 0.16
C ALA A 167 17.20 -6.36 1.05
N LEU A 168 16.20 -5.66 0.49
CA LEU A 168 15.38 -4.71 1.24
C LEU A 168 14.51 -5.42 2.29
N ALA A 169 13.92 -6.56 1.94
CA ALA A 169 13.14 -7.38 2.85
C ALA A 169 13.97 -7.90 4.03
N GLN A 170 15.20 -8.36 3.76
CA GLN A 170 16.15 -8.82 4.77
C GLN A 170 16.57 -7.68 5.70
N ALA A 171 16.87 -6.50 5.15
CA ALA A 171 17.18 -5.32 5.95
C ALA A 171 16.02 -4.93 6.89
N TYR A 172 14.78 -4.99 6.39
CA TYR A 172 13.60 -4.76 7.23
C TYR A 172 13.47 -5.82 8.34
N GLN A 173 13.61 -7.11 8.01
CA GLN A 173 13.58 -8.21 8.98
C GLN A 173 14.63 -8.01 10.09
N GLN A 174 15.85 -7.60 9.74
CA GLN A 174 16.90 -7.29 10.70
C GLN A 174 16.50 -6.12 11.60
N SER A 175 15.94 -5.05 11.03
CA SER A 175 15.52 -3.86 11.79
C SER A 175 14.44 -4.15 12.84
N ILE A 176 13.58 -5.14 12.61
CA ILE A 176 12.51 -5.53 13.54
C ILE A 176 12.85 -6.77 14.37
N SER A 177 14.00 -7.40 14.18
CA SER A 177 14.35 -8.73 14.75
C SER A 177 14.27 -8.79 16.27
N GLN A 178 14.56 -7.68 16.95
CA GLN A 178 14.50 -7.56 18.41
C GLN A 178 13.11 -7.22 18.94
N SER A 179 12.14 -6.94 18.06
CA SER A 179 10.77 -6.66 18.49
C SER A 179 10.05 -7.93 18.93
N THR A 180 9.20 -7.80 19.94
CA THR A 180 8.31 -8.89 20.37
C THR A 180 7.42 -9.38 19.23
N TYR A 181 7.05 -8.50 18.29
CA TYR A 181 6.29 -8.88 17.09
C TYR A 181 7.08 -9.87 16.23
N ALA A 182 8.33 -9.55 15.86
CA ALA A 182 9.16 -10.44 15.07
C ALA A 182 9.44 -11.78 15.77
N GLN A 183 9.66 -11.76 17.09
CA GLN A 183 9.90 -12.98 17.88
C GLN A 183 8.68 -13.91 17.92
N LYS A 184 7.46 -13.37 17.92
CA LYS A 184 6.21 -14.14 17.88
C LYS A 184 5.83 -14.64 16.47
N LEU A 185 6.52 -14.15 15.44
CA LEU A 185 6.28 -14.53 14.04
C LEU A 185 7.20 -15.66 13.54
N ALA A 186 8.26 -15.98 14.28
CA ALA A 186 9.20 -17.07 14.03
C ALA A 186 8.62 -18.40 14.50
#